data_AF-A0A0F8W4T7-F1
#
_entry.id   AF-A0A0F8W4T7-F1
#
_cell.length_a   1.000
_cell.length_b   1.000
_cell.length_c   1.000
_cell.angle_alpha   90.00
_cell.angle_beta   90.00
_cell.angle_gamma   90.00
#
_symmetry.space_group_name_H-M   'P 1'
#
loop_
_entity.id
_entity.type
_entity.pdbx_description
1 polymer ?
#
loop_
_entity_poly.entity_id
_entity_poly.type
_entity_poly.pdbx_seq_one_letter_code
_entity_poly.pdbx_strand_id
1 'polypeptide(L)'
;APQRAIRSAYAIHREMSRFNDKIKQEKEGAPQIKMRIGIHTGPVVVGTLGNDLRVEFKAVGDTVNLASRMEGLAEPGTTYVSDDTFKRTEGFFRFEALGEKEVKGKEAPVKVFRVIAPSTRRTRFDVSAERGLTPFVGRERELELLLDGFERSKAGRGQAFSIMSEAGVGKSRLLYEFRKAVSNEDVTFQEGKCLSYSRGVAYYPIIDIVKSNFDIMEGDGDSEIREKLKRGLNVLDVDEASTLPYLLELLSVKNSGVDLTALSPEARKDRIIKAINRITIKASEIRPLIIAIEDLHWIDKNSEDYFKDLLDSISGARVFLIFTYRPEYVHTWGAKSYHSQVN
;
A
#
# COMPACT_ATOMS: atom_id res chain seq x y z
N ALA A 1 6.13 2.68 13.84
CA ALA A 1 7.61 2.78 13.80
C ALA A 1 8.28 1.47 13.39
N PRO A 2 8.14 0.33 14.10
CA PRO A 2 8.91 -0.89 13.78
C PRO A 2 8.62 -1.46 12.38
N GLN A 3 7.37 -1.39 11.91
CA GLN A 3 7.01 -1.78 10.54
C GLN A 3 7.77 -0.98 9.48
N ARG A 4 7.95 0.34 9.68
CA ARG A 4 8.71 1.19 8.74
C ARG A 4 10.18 0.81 8.74
N ALA A 5 10.77 0.52 9.91
CA ALA A 5 12.14 0.06 10.01
C ALA A 5 12.38 -1.24 9.22
N ILE A 6 11.47 -2.22 9.35
CA ILE A 6 11.54 -3.47 8.58
C ILE A 6 11.36 -3.23 7.07
N ARG A 7 10.44 -2.35 6.65
CA ARG A 7 10.28 -1.98 5.23
C ARG A 7 11.53 -1.28 4.68
N SER A 8 12.14 -0.39 5.44
CA SER A 8 13.40 0.25 5.07
C SER A 8 14.52 -0.77 4.93
N ALA A 9 14.63 -1.72 5.87
CA ALA A 9 15.60 -2.80 5.79
C ALA A 9 15.44 -3.61 4.50
N TYR A 10 14.21 -3.98 4.15
CA TYR A 10 13.89 -4.68 2.91
C TYR A 10 14.23 -3.87 1.66
N ALA A 11 13.89 -2.56 1.66
CA ALA A 11 14.23 -1.66 0.56
C ALA A 11 15.75 -1.57 0.35
N ILE A 12 16.54 -1.48 1.42
CA ILE A 12 18.00 -1.43 1.30
C ILE A 12 18.54 -2.74 0.71
N HIS A 13 18.09 -3.91 1.20
CA HIS A 13 18.50 -5.20 0.61
C HIS A 13 18.19 -5.28 -0.88
N ARG A 14 17.02 -4.78 -1.31
CA ARG A 14 16.62 -4.75 -2.72
C ARG A 14 17.53 -3.84 -3.56
N GLU A 15 17.80 -2.62 -3.09
CA GLU A 15 18.68 -1.71 -3.82
C GLU A 15 20.13 -2.24 -3.87
N MET A 16 20.60 -2.92 -2.81
CA MET A 16 21.90 -3.60 -2.82
C MET A 16 21.97 -4.72 -3.85
N SER A 17 20.89 -5.50 -4.02
CA SER A 17 20.83 -6.52 -5.07
C SER A 17 20.94 -5.89 -6.46
N ARG A 18 20.15 -4.85 -6.75
CA ARG A 18 20.20 -4.11 -8.02
C ARG A 18 21.58 -3.52 -8.30
N PHE A 19 22.21 -2.98 -7.27
CA PHE A 19 23.56 -2.43 -7.36
C PHE A 19 24.60 -3.52 -7.70
N ASN A 20 24.54 -4.68 -7.04
CA ASN A 20 25.39 -5.82 -7.36
C ASN A 20 25.18 -6.31 -8.80
N ASP A 21 23.93 -6.38 -9.27
CA ASP A 21 23.62 -6.80 -10.64
C ASP A 21 24.23 -5.84 -11.68
N LYS A 22 24.12 -4.53 -11.43
CA LYS A 22 24.72 -3.50 -12.28
C LYS A 22 26.24 -3.62 -12.32
N ILE A 23 26.89 -3.73 -11.16
CA ILE A 23 28.36 -3.86 -11.07
C ILE A 23 28.83 -5.13 -11.79
N LYS A 24 28.11 -6.25 -11.64
CA LYS A 24 28.45 -7.51 -12.30
C LYS A 24 28.41 -7.39 -13.83
N GLN A 25 27.52 -6.56 -14.37
CA GLN A 25 27.47 -6.27 -15.82
C GLN A 25 28.62 -5.37 -16.27
N GLU A 26 29.06 -4.42 -15.44
CA GLU A 26 30.14 -3.49 -15.78
C GLU A 26 31.53 -4.11 -15.61
N LYS A 27 31.70 -5.02 -14.64
CA LYS A 27 32.98 -5.65 -14.31
C LYS A 27 32.80 -7.11 -13.93
N GLU A 28 33.28 -7.98 -14.80
CA GLU A 28 33.30 -9.42 -14.56
C GLU A 28 34.17 -9.74 -13.33
N GLY A 29 33.64 -10.55 -12.41
CA GLY A 29 34.32 -10.93 -11.16
C GLY A 29 34.28 -9.91 -10.02
N ALA A 30 33.47 -8.85 -10.10
CA ALA A 30 33.31 -7.91 -9.00
C ALA A 30 32.71 -8.56 -7.73
N PRO A 31 33.20 -8.19 -6.53
CA PRO A 31 32.73 -8.79 -5.28
C PRO A 31 31.30 -8.36 -4.95
N GLN A 32 30.49 -9.29 -4.44
CA GLN A 32 29.14 -8.99 -3.97
C GLN A 32 29.19 -8.23 -2.64
N ILE A 33 28.46 -7.12 -2.57
CA ILE A 33 28.29 -6.38 -1.33
C ILE A 33 26.96 -6.79 -0.69
N LYS A 34 27.03 -7.25 0.56
CA LYS A 34 25.86 -7.63 1.35
C LYS A 34 25.83 -6.80 2.62
N MET A 35 24.64 -6.43 3.07
CA MET A 35 24.45 -5.68 4.31
C MET A 35 23.75 -6.55 5.35
N ARG A 36 24.07 -6.34 6.62
CA ARG A 36 23.36 -6.94 7.76
C ARG A 36 22.53 -5.87 8.45
N ILE A 37 21.36 -6.25 8.94
CA ILE A 37 20.48 -5.31 9.65
C ILE A 37 19.93 -5.98 10.90
N GLY A 38 20.04 -5.28 12.04
CA GLY A 38 19.43 -5.66 13.31
C GLY A 38 18.38 -4.63 13.73
N ILE A 39 17.20 -5.10 14.16
CA ILE A 39 16.13 -4.23 14.64
C ILE A 39 15.64 -4.73 16.00
N HIS A 40 15.58 -3.81 16.96
CA HIS A 40 14.95 -4.03 18.26
C HIS A 40 14.01 -2.86 18.58
N THR A 41 13.02 -3.10 19.43
CA THR A 41 12.03 -2.11 19.86
C THR A 41 11.90 -2.14 21.36
N GLY A 42 12.28 -1.04 22.00
CA GLY A 42 12.24 -0.87 23.45
C GLY A 42 12.34 0.60 23.82
N PRO A 43 12.22 0.94 25.12
CA PRO A 43 12.38 2.31 25.61
C PRO A 43 13.82 2.79 25.42
N VAL A 44 14.00 4.07 25.07
CA VAL A 44 15.31 4.73 24.96
C VAL A 44 15.25 6.10 25.62
N VAL A 45 16.37 6.53 26.21
CA VAL A 45 16.55 7.91 26.65
C VAL A 45 17.28 8.67 25.56
N VAL A 46 16.73 9.79 25.13
CA VAL A 46 17.34 10.68 24.13
C VAL A 46 17.73 11.96 24.84
N GLY A 47 19.01 12.33 24.73
CA GLY A 47 19.54 13.55 25.32
C GLY A 47 20.56 14.22 24.41
N THR A 48 20.77 15.52 24.61
CA THR A 48 21.83 16.29 23.97
C THR A 48 23.09 16.20 24.82
N LEU A 49 24.15 15.59 24.29
CA LEU A 49 25.47 15.57 24.93
C LEU A 49 26.42 16.43 24.10
N GLY A 50 26.79 17.60 24.62
CA GLY A 50 27.81 18.49 24.04
C GLY A 50 27.83 19.86 24.74
N ASN A 51 29.02 20.47 24.88
CA ASN A 51 29.15 21.90 25.18
C ASN A 51 28.94 22.70 23.88
N ASP A 52 28.12 23.76 23.96
CA ASP A 52 27.76 24.91 23.09
C ASP A 52 28.08 24.98 21.57
N LEU A 53 28.80 24.04 20.95
CA LEU A 53 29.18 24.10 19.53
C LEU A 53 28.90 22.82 18.73
N ARG A 54 28.48 21.70 19.37
CA ARG A 54 28.00 20.49 18.66
C ARG A 54 26.90 19.79 19.47
N VAL A 55 25.65 19.91 19.02
CA VAL A 55 24.54 19.13 19.57
C VAL A 55 24.49 17.79 18.85
N GLU A 56 25.13 16.75 19.42
CA GLU A 56 24.92 15.37 18.99
C GLU A 56 23.71 14.78 19.71
N PHE A 57 22.66 14.46 18.96
CA PHE A 57 21.53 13.67 19.47
C PHE A 57 21.97 12.20 19.62
N LYS A 58 22.19 11.75 20.85
CA LYS A 58 22.50 10.33 21.12
C LYS A 58 21.33 9.67 21.84
N ALA A 59 20.85 8.57 21.28
CA ALA A 59 20.02 7.61 22.00
C ALA A 59 20.94 6.73 22.84
N VAL A 60 20.73 6.68 24.15
CA VAL A 60 21.50 5.85 25.08
C VAL A 60 20.55 4.87 25.76
N GLY A 61 20.97 3.60 25.86
CA GLY A 61 20.23 2.59 26.60
C GLY A 61 20.43 1.17 26.09
N ASP A 62 19.98 0.22 26.90
CA ASP A 62 20.01 -1.22 26.62
C ASP A 62 19.33 -1.58 25.28
N THR A 63 18.27 -0.86 24.91
CA THR A 63 17.59 -1.02 23.60
C THR A 63 18.54 -0.80 22.41
N VAL A 64 19.44 0.17 22.47
CA VAL A 64 20.39 0.47 21.38
C VAL A 64 21.42 -0.66 21.27
N ASN A 65 21.90 -1.13 22.41
CA ASN A 65 22.83 -2.25 22.47
C ASN A 65 22.18 -3.50 21.89
N LEU A 66 20.96 -3.84 22.30
CA LEU A 66 20.27 -5.02 21.78
C LEU A 66 20.02 -4.93 20.27
N ALA A 67 19.69 -3.76 19.72
CA ALA A 67 19.59 -3.57 18.27
C ALA A 67 20.92 -3.87 17.55
N SER A 68 22.04 -3.37 18.08
CA SER A 68 23.38 -3.69 17.55
C SER A 68 23.71 -5.18 17.67
N ARG A 69 23.29 -5.85 18.76
CA ARG A 69 23.45 -7.31 18.89
C ARG A 69 22.63 -8.07 17.86
N MET A 70 21.42 -7.61 17.52
CA MET A 70 20.65 -8.22 16.44
C MET A 70 21.37 -8.10 15.09
N GLU A 71 22.07 -6.99 14.81
CA GLU A 71 22.86 -6.83 13.58
C GLU A 71 24.07 -7.76 13.58
N GLY A 72 24.79 -7.82 14.71
CA GLY A 72 25.96 -8.69 14.84
C GLY A 72 25.65 -10.17 14.71
N LEU A 73 24.42 -10.59 15.06
CA LEU A 73 23.94 -11.96 14.87
C LEU A 73 23.40 -12.25 13.47
N ALA A 74 23.05 -11.22 12.69
CA ALA A 74 22.44 -11.39 11.38
C ALA A 74 23.42 -12.00 10.37
N GLU A 75 22.92 -12.89 9.51
CA GLU A 75 23.69 -13.37 8.37
C GLU A 75 23.78 -12.27 7.28
N PRO A 76 24.86 -12.21 6.48
CA PRO A 76 24.99 -11.24 5.39
C PRO A 76 23.80 -11.26 4.42
N GLY A 77 23.18 -10.10 4.19
CA GLY A 77 21.99 -9.95 3.34
C GLY A 77 20.67 -10.24 4.05
N THR A 78 20.67 -10.34 5.39
CA THR A 78 19.47 -10.63 6.17
C THR A 78 19.15 -9.52 7.17
N THR A 79 17.91 -9.53 7.64
CA THR A 79 17.44 -8.65 8.72
C THR A 79 16.96 -9.49 9.88
N TYR A 80 17.57 -9.33 11.06
CA TYR A 80 17.16 -10.01 12.28
C TYR A 80 16.43 -9.06 13.20
N VAL A 81 15.39 -9.57 13.87
CA VAL A 81 14.61 -8.82 14.83
C VAL A 81 14.46 -9.58 16.15
N SER A 82 14.42 -8.84 17.25
CA SER A 82 14.08 -9.37 18.57
C SER A 82 12.59 -9.72 18.70
N ASP A 83 12.24 -10.50 19.72
CA ASP A 83 10.87 -10.82 20.13
C ASP A 83 9.94 -9.60 20.27
N ASP A 84 10.42 -8.51 20.89
CA ASP A 84 9.62 -7.29 21.07
C ASP A 84 9.23 -6.62 19.74
N THR A 85 10.15 -6.64 18.77
CA THR A 85 9.87 -6.16 17.43
C THR A 85 8.95 -7.13 16.69
N PHE A 86 9.20 -8.44 16.81
CA PHE A 86 8.35 -9.49 16.23
C PHE A 86 6.90 -9.34 16.69
N LYS A 87 6.61 -9.31 18.01
CA LYS A 87 5.24 -9.17 18.54
C LYS A 87 4.49 -7.94 18.03
N ARG A 88 5.19 -6.87 17.69
CA ARG A 88 4.63 -5.61 17.16
C ARG A 88 4.46 -5.60 15.64
N THR A 89 5.04 -6.58 14.95
CA THR A 89 5.09 -6.65 13.49
C THR A 89 4.66 -8.01 12.93
N GLU A 90 4.33 -8.96 13.80
CA GLU A 90 3.70 -10.24 13.49
C GLU A 90 2.43 -10.00 12.70
N GLY A 91 2.24 -10.78 11.64
CA GLY A 91 1.13 -10.62 10.70
C GLY A 91 1.36 -9.55 9.61
N PHE A 92 2.33 -8.64 9.76
CA PHE A 92 2.70 -7.69 8.69
C PHE A 92 3.84 -8.18 7.81
N PHE A 93 4.67 -9.08 8.34
CA PHE A 93 5.80 -9.69 7.66
C PHE A 93 5.80 -11.19 7.94
N ARG A 94 6.40 -11.95 7.01
CA ARG A 94 6.74 -13.35 7.24
C ARG A 94 8.09 -13.41 7.93
N PHE A 95 8.15 -14.20 9.00
CA PHE A 95 9.33 -14.39 9.81
C PHE A 95 9.71 -15.87 9.85
N GLU A 96 11.01 -16.13 9.92
CA GLU A 96 11.57 -17.42 10.27
C GLU A 96 12.09 -17.34 11.71
N ALA A 97 11.63 -18.23 12.58
CA ALA A 97 12.10 -18.29 13.96
C ALA A 97 13.48 -18.96 14.01
N LEU A 98 14.48 -18.27 14.55
CA LEU A 98 15.85 -18.76 14.69
C LEU A 98 16.16 -19.32 16.07
N GLY A 99 15.14 -19.43 16.92
CA GLY A 99 15.23 -19.90 18.30
C GLY A 99 15.72 -18.83 19.27
N GLU A 100 16.08 -19.29 20.47
CA GLU A 100 16.65 -18.48 21.54
C GLU A 100 18.17 -18.38 21.40
N LYS A 101 18.70 -17.16 21.57
CA LYS A 101 20.14 -16.87 21.48
C LYS A 101 20.59 -16.18 22.76
N GLU A 102 21.73 -16.60 23.29
CA GLU A 102 22.39 -15.84 24.36
C GLU A 102 22.93 -14.52 23.81
N VAL A 103 22.56 -13.42 24.47
CA VAL A 103 22.98 -12.08 24.06
C VAL A 103 23.70 -11.43 25.22
N LYS A 104 24.94 -10.99 24.98
CA LYS A 104 25.75 -10.30 25.98
C LYS A 104 25.00 -9.10 26.57
N GLY A 105 24.84 -9.09 27.89
CA GLY A 105 24.12 -8.05 28.63
C GLY A 105 22.66 -8.37 28.90
N LYS A 106 22.18 -9.56 28.53
CA LYS A 106 20.85 -10.07 28.89
C LYS A 106 20.97 -11.28 29.79
N GLU A 107 20.18 -11.30 30.86
CA GLU A 107 20.12 -12.41 31.82
C GLU A 107 19.39 -13.62 31.22
N ALA A 108 18.37 -13.38 30.41
CA ALA A 108 17.61 -14.43 29.71
C ALA A 108 17.99 -14.48 28.22
N PRO A 109 17.99 -15.68 27.60
CA PRO A 109 18.09 -15.83 26.15
C PRO A 109 17.02 -15.03 25.43
N VAL A 110 17.38 -14.45 24.29
CA VAL A 110 16.48 -13.62 23.48
C VAL A 110 16.02 -14.43 22.27
N LYS A 111 14.71 -14.49 22.02
CA LYS A 111 14.18 -15.06 20.78
C LYS A 111 14.51 -14.16 19.60
N VAL A 112 15.09 -14.75 18.56
CA VAL A 112 15.51 -14.04 17.35
C VAL A 112 14.72 -14.54 16.14
N PHE A 113 14.29 -13.61 15.31
CA PHE A 113 13.50 -13.88 14.12
C PHE A 113 14.17 -13.24 12.91
N ARG A 114 14.28 -13.99 11.80
CA ARG A 114 14.68 -13.45 10.51
C ARG A 114 13.46 -12.93 9.77
N VAL A 115 13.53 -11.70 9.27
CA VAL A 115 12.54 -11.17 8.33
C VAL A 115 12.75 -11.82 6.98
N ILE A 116 11.71 -12.48 6.45
CA ILE A 116 11.75 -13.13 5.14
C ILE A 116 11.22 -12.19 4.06
N ALA A 117 9.99 -11.70 4.24
CA ALA A 117 9.34 -10.83 3.27
C ALA A 117 8.21 -10.04 3.94
N PRO A 118 7.78 -8.89 3.37
CA PRO A 118 6.46 -8.35 3.65
C PRO A 118 5.39 -9.43 3.50
N SER A 119 4.44 -9.46 4.41
CA SER A 119 3.22 -10.22 4.18
C SER A 119 2.46 -9.49 3.08
N THR A 120 1.94 -10.21 2.10
CA THR A 120 1.17 -9.65 1.00
C THR A 120 -0.07 -8.97 1.59
N ARG A 121 0.02 -7.64 1.74
CA ARG A 121 -1.08 -6.71 2.07
C ARG A 121 -1.88 -7.05 3.34
N ARG A 122 -1.25 -6.89 4.51
CA ARG A 122 -1.97 -6.91 5.81
C ARG A 122 -1.83 -5.58 6.56
N THR A 123 -2.95 -4.98 6.90
CA THR A 123 -3.09 -3.87 7.85
C THR A 123 -3.20 -4.38 9.28
N ARG A 124 -3.15 -3.48 10.26
CA ARG A 124 -3.42 -3.82 11.66
C ARG A 124 -4.81 -4.42 11.84
N PHE A 125 -5.77 -3.94 11.06
CA PHE A 125 -7.12 -4.46 11.08
C PHE A 125 -7.15 -5.91 10.54
N ASP A 126 -6.50 -6.18 9.40
CA ASP A 126 -6.44 -7.54 8.80
C ASP A 126 -5.87 -8.57 9.78
N VAL A 127 -4.79 -8.22 10.49
CA VAL A 127 -4.20 -9.08 11.53
C VAL A 127 -5.15 -9.31 12.70
N SER A 128 -5.94 -8.30 13.07
CA SER A 128 -6.93 -8.42 14.14
C SER A 128 -8.13 -9.27 13.71
N ALA A 129 -8.55 -9.15 12.45
CA ALA A 129 -9.65 -9.91 11.88
C ALA A 129 -9.40 -11.42 11.90
N GLU A 130 -8.16 -11.84 11.62
CA GLU A 130 -7.76 -13.26 11.67
C GLU A 130 -7.79 -13.85 13.09
N ARG A 131 -7.61 -13.02 14.11
CA ARG A 131 -7.64 -13.45 15.52
C ARG A 131 -9.06 -13.55 16.08
N GLY A 132 -10.07 -13.24 15.26
CA GLY A 132 -11.46 -13.14 15.68
C GLY A 132 -11.81 -11.72 16.11
N LEU A 133 -12.94 -11.24 15.60
CA LEU A 133 -13.44 -9.90 15.89
C LEU A 133 -14.55 -9.95 16.94
N THR A 134 -14.65 -8.90 17.74
CA THR A 134 -15.83 -8.68 18.59
C THR A 134 -17.09 -8.49 17.74
N PRO A 135 -18.30 -8.69 18.31
CA PRO A 135 -19.55 -8.37 17.62
C PRO A 135 -19.55 -6.95 17.08
N PHE A 136 -20.14 -6.77 15.89
CA PHE A 136 -20.36 -5.45 15.30
C PHE A 136 -21.64 -4.87 15.91
N VAL A 137 -21.54 -3.69 16.55
CA VAL A 137 -22.65 -3.08 17.28
C VAL A 137 -22.61 -1.56 17.09
N GLY A 138 -23.78 -0.93 16.89
CA GLY A 138 -23.96 0.52 16.95
C GLY A 138 -23.60 1.26 15.66
N ARG A 139 -23.50 0.53 14.54
CA ARG A 139 -23.20 1.05 13.19
C ARG A 139 -24.01 0.38 12.08
N GLU A 140 -25.14 -0.20 12.45
CA GLU A 140 -26.05 -0.89 11.55
C GLU A 140 -26.62 0.09 10.52
N ARG A 141 -26.95 1.32 10.94
CA ARG A 141 -27.46 2.37 10.05
C ARG A 141 -26.44 2.80 9.00
N GLU A 142 -25.19 3.03 9.38
CA GLU A 142 -24.12 3.37 8.43
C GLU A 142 -23.88 2.24 7.42
N LEU A 143 -23.95 0.98 7.88
CA LEU A 143 -23.85 -0.17 7.00
C LEU A 143 -25.03 -0.25 6.03
N GLU A 144 -26.26 -0.04 6.50
CA GLU A 144 -27.47 0.03 5.66
C GLU A 144 -27.35 1.12 4.58
N LEU A 145 -26.84 2.30 4.92
CA LEU A 145 -26.62 3.38 3.95
C LEU A 145 -25.62 3.00 2.86
N LEU A 146 -24.54 2.29 3.22
CA LEU A 146 -23.57 1.79 2.24
C LEU A 146 -24.21 0.73 1.32
N LEU A 147 -25.01 -0.18 1.88
CA LEU A 147 -25.72 -1.21 1.10
C LEU A 147 -26.73 -0.59 0.14
N ASP A 148 -27.54 0.36 0.59
CA ASP A 148 -28.51 1.09 -0.25
C ASP A 148 -27.81 1.91 -1.36
N GLY A 149 -26.69 2.56 -1.04
CA GLY A 149 -25.83 3.18 -2.04
C GLY A 149 -25.30 2.18 -3.08
N PHE A 150 -24.86 1.01 -2.63
CA PHE A 150 -24.39 -0.04 -3.50
C PHE A 150 -25.50 -0.56 -4.44
N GLU A 151 -26.73 -0.79 -3.93
CA GLU A 151 -27.89 -1.17 -4.75
C GLU A 151 -28.17 -0.16 -5.88
N ARG A 152 -28.10 1.15 -5.59
CA ARG A 152 -28.24 2.17 -6.64
C ARG A 152 -27.14 2.10 -7.69
N SER A 153 -25.90 1.85 -7.27
CA SER A 153 -24.79 1.71 -8.20
C SER A 153 -24.93 0.49 -9.10
N LYS A 154 -25.46 -0.64 -8.60
CA LYS A 154 -25.78 -1.81 -9.44
C LYS A 154 -26.74 -1.47 -10.58
N ALA A 155 -27.69 -0.57 -10.34
CA ALA A 155 -28.64 -0.07 -11.33
C ALA A 155 -28.05 0.98 -12.30
N GLY A 156 -26.73 1.18 -12.32
CA GLY A 156 -26.05 2.14 -13.22
C GLY A 156 -26.05 3.57 -12.73
N ARG A 157 -26.44 3.82 -11.46
CA ARG A 157 -26.37 5.14 -10.83
C ARG A 157 -25.17 5.17 -9.90
N GLY A 158 -23.98 5.44 -10.43
CA GLY A 158 -22.76 5.40 -9.63
C GLY A 158 -22.87 6.27 -8.38
N GLN A 159 -22.27 5.80 -7.28
CA GLN A 159 -22.32 6.48 -5.99
C GLN A 159 -20.93 6.60 -5.40
N ALA A 160 -20.75 7.60 -4.55
CA ALA A 160 -19.56 7.78 -3.74
C ALA A 160 -19.93 7.96 -2.27
N PHE A 161 -19.23 7.28 -1.38
CA PHE A 161 -19.43 7.36 0.05
C PHE A 161 -18.13 7.71 0.76
N SER A 162 -18.21 8.67 1.67
CA SER A 162 -17.11 9.07 2.52
C SER A 162 -17.37 8.66 3.96
N ILE A 163 -16.47 7.87 4.54
CA ILE A 163 -16.49 7.45 5.95
C ILE A 163 -15.45 8.31 6.69
N MET A 164 -15.91 9.33 7.40
CA MET A 164 -15.06 10.31 8.07
C MET A 164 -15.11 10.13 9.59
N SER A 165 -13.99 9.75 10.19
CA SER A 165 -13.92 9.55 11.64
C SER A 165 -12.51 9.70 12.18
N GLU A 166 -12.37 9.84 13.50
CA GLU A 166 -11.07 9.74 14.17
C GLU A 166 -10.44 8.34 14.02
N ALA A 167 -9.12 8.27 14.23
CA ALA A 167 -8.41 7.00 14.21
C ALA A 167 -8.92 6.05 15.32
N GLY A 168 -9.20 4.80 14.96
CA GLY A 168 -9.65 3.77 15.92
C GLY A 168 -11.17 3.70 16.16
N VAL A 169 -11.97 4.60 15.61
CA VAL A 169 -13.45 4.60 15.76
C VAL A 169 -14.13 3.44 15.01
N GLY A 170 -13.44 2.83 14.02
CA GLY A 170 -13.93 1.62 13.35
C GLY A 170 -14.22 1.74 11.86
N LYS A 171 -13.66 2.72 11.13
CA LYS A 171 -13.81 2.85 9.66
C LYS A 171 -13.49 1.55 8.92
N SER A 172 -12.32 0.96 9.18
CA SER A 172 -11.94 -0.32 8.56
C SER A 172 -12.84 -1.47 8.99
N ARG A 173 -13.45 -1.41 10.20
CA ARG A 173 -14.44 -2.41 10.63
C ARG A 173 -15.75 -2.27 9.85
N LEU A 174 -16.25 -1.05 9.67
CA LEU A 174 -17.45 -0.80 8.86
C LEU A 174 -17.24 -1.26 7.41
N LEU A 175 -16.08 -0.93 6.81
CA LEU A 175 -15.73 -1.37 5.46
C LEU A 175 -15.62 -2.91 5.36
N TYR A 176 -15.07 -3.55 6.39
CA TYR A 176 -15.01 -5.01 6.49
C TYR A 176 -16.41 -5.65 6.55
N GLU A 177 -17.31 -5.14 7.37
CA GLU A 177 -18.69 -5.66 7.44
C GLU A 177 -19.45 -5.43 6.13
N PHE A 178 -19.26 -4.28 5.48
CA PHE A 178 -19.79 -4.03 4.15
C PHE A 178 -19.26 -5.04 3.13
N ARG A 179 -17.94 -5.26 3.09
CA ARG A 179 -17.30 -6.26 2.20
C ARG A 179 -17.84 -7.67 2.46
N LYS A 180 -18.07 -8.02 3.72
CA LYS A 180 -18.65 -9.32 4.12
C LYS A 180 -20.10 -9.43 3.64
N ALA A 181 -20.89 -8.37 3.78
CA ALA A 181 -22.30 -8.35 3.38
C ALA A 181 -22.49 -8.51 1.87
N VAL A 182 -21.59 -7.93 1.05
CA VAL A 182 -21.64 -8.04 -0.42
C VAL A 182 -20.84 -9.24 -0.97
N SER A 183 -20.35 -10.14 -0.10
CA SER A 183 -19.44 -11.22 -0.54
C SER A 183 -20.09 -12.28 -1.43
N ASN A 184 -21.42 -12.40 -1.39
CA ASN A 184 -22.20 -13.31 -2.25
C ASN A 184 -22.73 -12.63 -3.53
N GLU A 185 -22.47 -11.33 -3.72
CA GLU A 185 -22.87 -10.60 -4.91
C GLU A 185 -21.83 -10.81 -6.03
N ASP A 186 -22.26 -10.83 -7.30
CA ASP A 186 -21.32 -10.85 -8.43
C ASP A 186 -20.74 -9.44 -8.67
N VAL A 187 -19.73 -9.10 -7.88
CA VAL A 187 -19.05 -7.80 -7.92
C VAL A 187 -17.55 -7.93 -8.02
N THR A 188 -16.93 -6.89 -8.58
CA THR A 188 -15.50 -6.68 -8.41
C THR A 188 -15.28 -5.76 -7.21
N PHE A 189 -14.60 -6.25 -6.17
CA PHE A 189 -14.23 -5.44 -5.01
C PHE A 189 -12.73 -5.13 -5.06
N GLN A 190 -12.39 -3.86 -5.22
CA GLN A 190 -11.01 -3.36 -5.24
C GLN A 190 -10.76 -2.51 -4.01
N GLU A 191 -9.57 -2.66 -3.44
CA GLU A 191 -9.18 -1.96 -2.23
C GLU A 191 -7.79 -1.35 -2.41
N GLY A 192 -7.70 -0.03 -2.24
CA GLY A 192 -6.46 0.74 -2.25
C GLY A 192 -6.19 1.35 -0.88
N LYS A 193 -4.92 1.47 -0.51
CA LYS A 193 -4.52 2.03 0.79
C LYS A 193 -3.55 3.17 0.59
N CYS A 194 -3.89 4.34 1.13
CA CYS A 194 -2.96 5.45 1.24
C CYS A 194 -2.06 5.21 2.44
N LEU A 195 -0.74 5.21 2.24
CA LEU A 195 0.23 4.95 3.32
C LEU A 195 0.91 6.25 3.72
N SER A 196 1.11 6.47 5.01
CA SER A 196 1.72 7.70 5.53
C SER A 196 3.10 8.02 4.95
N TYR A 197 3.80 7.02 4.40
CA TYR A 197 5.13 7.13 3.81
C TYR A 197 5.11 7.01 2.27
N SER A 198 3.94 6.83 1.64
CA SER A 198 3.80 6.81 0.18
C SER A 198 3.30 8.14 -0.38
N ARG A 199 3.16 9.19 0.44
CA ARG A 199 2.64 10.51 0.01
C ARG A 199 3.46 11.17 -1.10
N GLY A 200 4.74 10.80 -1.23
CA GLY A 200 5.63 11.25 -2.31
C GLY A 200 5.66 10.34 -3.54
N VAL A 201 4.97 9.20 -3.52
CA VAL A 201 4.89 8.27 -4.65
C VAL A 201 3.59 8.54 -5.40
N ALA A 202 3.70 9.04 -6.63
CA ALA A 202 2.53 9.35 -7.45
C ALA A 202 1.69 8.10 -7.72
N TYR A 203 0.36 8.25 -7.63
CA TYR A 203 -0.60 7.19 -7.98
C TYR A 203 -0.49 5.90 -7.16
N TYR A 204 0.14 5.93 -5.97
CA TYR A 204 0.43 4.71 -5.20
C TYR A 204 -0.78 3.76 -5.03
N PRO A 205 -1.94 4.21 -4.49
CA PRO A 205 -3.10 3.32 -4.33
C PRO A 205 -3.67 2.82 -5.67
N ILE A 206 -3.56 3.61 -6.74
CA ILE A 206 -4.04 3.23 -8.07
C ILE A 206 -3.13 2.15 -8.67
N ILE A 207 -1.80 2.32 -8.56
CA ILE A 207 -0.83 1.32 -9.01
C ILE A 207 -1.09 -0.03 -8.34
N ASP A 208 -1.35 -0.02 -7.03
CA ASP A 208 -1.64 -1.26 -6.28
C ASP A 208 -2.93 -1.95 -6.75
N ILE A 209 -3.97 -1.18 -7.07
CA ILE A 209 -5.24 -1.67 -7.65
C ILE A 209 -5.02 -2.23 -9.05
N VAL A 210 -4.37 -1.46 -9.93
CA VAL A 210 -4.07 -1.88 -11.32
C VAL A 210 -3.25 -3.17 -11.31
N LYS A 211 -2.18 -3.24 -10.53
CA LYS A 211 -1.39 -4.47 -10.41
C LYS A 211 -2.23 -5.66 -9.97
N SER A 212 -3.12 -5.47 -9.00
CA SER A 212 -4.02 -6.52 -8.53
C SER A 212 -4.99 -7.00 -9.62
N ASN A 213 -5.55 -6.08 -10.40
CA ASN A 213 -6.55 -6.39 -11.42
C ASN A 213 -5.97 -7.14 -12.63
N PHE A 214 -4.72 -6.86 -12.97
CA PHE A 214 -4.02 -7.48 -14.09
C PHE A 214 -3.09 -8.63 -13.65
N ASP A 215 -3.21 -9.09 -12.39
CA ASP A 215 -2.41 -10.18 -11.83
C ASP A 215 -0.89 -9.95 -11.92
N ILE A 216 -0.46 -8.69 -11.75
CA ILE A 216 0.96 -8.29 -11.83
C ILE A 216 1.62 -8.49 -10.47
N MET A 217 2.66 -9.34 -10.45
CA MET A 217 3.35 -9.75 -9.24
C MET A 217 4.62 -8.93 -8.97
N GLU A 218 5.05 -8.91 -7.71
CA GLU A 218 6.37 -8.37 -7.32
C GLU A 218 7.47 -9.31 -7.82
N GLY A 219 7.91 -9.11 -9.06
CA GLY A 219 8.93 -9.94 -9.72
C GLY A 219 8.74 -10.03 -11.22
N ASP A 220 7.55 -9.71 -11.72
CA ASP A 220 7.28 -9.72 -13.15
C ASP A 220 8.22 -8.76 -13.90
N GLY A 221 8.80 -9.25 -14.99
CA GLY A 221 9.59 -8.43 -15.90
C GLY A 221 8.72 -7.52 -16.77
N ASP A 222 9.33 -6.48 -17.35
CA ASP A 222 8.67 -5.50 -18.23
C ASP A 222 7.85 -6.15 -19.37
N SER A 223 8.34 -7.25 -19.95
CA SER A 223 7.65 -8.01 -20.99
C SER A 223 6.41 -8.74 -20.47
N GLU A 224 6.51 -9.36 -19.29
CA GLU A 224 5.40 -10.08 -18.66
C GLU A 224 4.29 -9.14 -18.23
N ILE A 225 4.66 -7.99 -17.66
CA ILE A 225 3.70 -6.92 -17.30
C ILE A 225 2.94 -6.46 -18.55
N ARG A 226 3.63 -6.25 -19.67
CA ARG A 226 3.00 -5.85 -20.93
C ARG A 226 1.99 -6.88 -21.42
N GLU A 227 2.36 -8.14 -21.46
CA GLU A 227 1.46 -9.21 -21.91
C GLU A 227 0.26 -9.41 -20.97
N LYS A 228 0.44 -9.23 -19.66
CA LYS A 228 -0.68 -9.21 -18.69
C LYS A 228 -1.64 -8.05 -18.95
N LEU A 229 -1.13 -6.84 -19.16
CA LEU A 229 -1.94 -5.67 -19.49
C LEU A 229 -2.71 -5.87 -20.81
N LYS A 230 -2.04 -6.30 -21.88
CA LYS A 230 -2.68 -6.55 -23.19
C LYS A 230 -3.83 -7.54 -23.09
N ARG A 231 -3.62 -8.67 -22.42
CA ARG A 231 -4.67 -9.67 -22.20
C ARG A 231 -5.86 -9.08 -21.44
N GLY A 232 -5.61 -8.33 -20.36
CA GLY A 232 -6.68 -7.70 -19.60
C GLY A 232 -7.44 -6.62 -20.39
N LEU A 233 -6.74 -5.80 -21.19
CA LEU A 233 -7.39 -4.80 -22.05
C LEU A 233 -8.29 -5.43 -23.11
N ASN A 234 -7.87 -6.56 -23.69
CA ASN A 234 -8.70 -7.34 -24.62
C ASN A 234 -9.97 -7.86 -23.94
N VAL A 235 -9.85 -8.43 -22.73
CA VAL A 235 -11.03 -8.88 -21.94
C VAL A 235 -11.99 -7.74 -21.63
N LEU A 236 -11.49 -6.52 -21.43
CA LEU A 236 -12.30 -5.33 -21.16
C LEU A 236 -12.86 -4.65 -22.42
N ASP A 237 -12.54 -5.14 -23.63
CA ASP A 237 -12.85 -4.49 -24.91
C ASP A 237 -12.42 -3.00 -24.93
N VAL A 238 -11.18 -2.76 -24.50
CA VAL A 238 -10.56 -1.43 -24.46
C VAL A 238 -9.51 -1.33 -25.56
N ASP A 239 -9.55 -0.22 -26.32
CA ASP A 239 -8.54 0.06 -27.34
C ASP A 239 -7.12 0.07 -26.73
N GLU A 240 -6.30 -0.89 -27.19
CA GLU A 240 -4.93 -1.09 -26.73
C GLU A 240 -4.06 0.13 -27.06
N ALA A 241 -4.18 0.67 -28.27
CA ALA A 241 -3.31 1.72 -28.78
C ALA A 241 -3.39 3.02 -27.96
N SER A 242 -4.59 3.40 -27.52
CA SER A 242 -4.80 4.62 -26.72
C SER A 242 -4.74 4.40 -25.21
N THR A 243 -4.55 3.17 -24.72
CA THR A 243 -4.61 2.85 -23.28
C THR A 243 -3.31 2.24 -22.76
N LEU A 244 -2.77 1.23 -23.44
CA LEU A 244 -1.61 0.45 -22.99
C LEU A 244 -0.38 1.32 -22.70
N PRO A 245 0.02 2.29 -23.54
CA PRO A 245 1.23 3.08 -23.30
C PRO A 245 1.18 3.86 -21.98
N TYR A 246 0.00 4.34 -21.59
CA TYR A 246 -0.19 5.12 -20.37
C TYR A 246 -0.28 4.24 -19.11
N LEU A 247 -0.78 3.01 -19.23
CA LEU A 247 -0.71 2.03 -18.15
C LEU A 247 0.72 1.51 -17.93
N LEU A 248 1.47 1.29 -19.00
CA LEU A 248 2.90 0.94 -18.92
C LEU A 248 3.70 2.06 -18.25
N GLU A 249 3.40 3.32 -18.59
CA GLU A 249 3.99 4.48 -17.95
C GLU A 249 3.66 4.56 -16.46
N LEU A 250 2.38 4.40 -16.09
CA LEU A 250 1.93 4.39 -14.70
C LEU A 250 2.69 3.34 -13.86
N LEU A 251 3.01 2.19 -14.46
CA LEU A 251 3.76 1.11 -13.84
C LEU A 251 5.28 1.23 -13.97
N SER A 252 5.78 2.30 -14.58
CA SER A 252 7.21 2.55 -14.84
C SER A 252 7.90 1.45 -15.67
N VAL A 253 7.17 0.85 -16.61
CA VAL A 253 7.69 -0.19 -17.53
C VAL A 253 8.45 0.48 -18.68
N LYS A 254 9.64 -0.03 -19.02
CA LYS A 254 10.45 0.55 -20.10
C LYS A 254 9.83 0.32 -21.48
N ASN A 255 10.15 1.22 -22.42
CA ASN A 255 9.73 1.16 -23.82
C ASN A 255 8.21 1.03 -23.98
N SER A 256 7.42 1.93 -23.38
CA SER A 256 5.95 1.92 -23.43
C SER A 256 5.34 1.95 -24.85
N GLY A 257 6.16 2.12 -25.89
CA GLY A 257 5.78 2.04 -27.31
C GLY A 257 5.33 3.38 -27.90
N VAL A 258 5.26 4.43 -27.07
CA VAL A 258 4.98 5.81 -27.47
C VAL A 258 6.06 6.71 -26.92
N ASP A 259 6.53 7.66 -27.72
CA ASP A 259 7.41 8.70 -27.22
C ASP A 259 6.63 9.69 -26.34
N LEU A 260 6.52 9.36 -25.06
CA LEU A 260 5.87 10.21 -24.07
C LEU A 260 6.68 11.47 -23.76
N THR A 261 7.93 11.59 -24.25
CA THR A 261 8.76 12.78 -24.05
C THR A 261 8.30 13.96 -24.90
N ALA A 262 7.52 13.71 -25.95
CA ALA A 262 6.91 14.74 -26.79
C ALA A 262 5.68 15.42 -26.15
N LEU A 263 5.15 14.88 -25.04
CA LEU A 263 4.00 15.46 -24.33
C LEU A 263 4.46 16.36 -23.19
N SER A 264 3.70 17.43 -22.93
CA SER A 264 3.87 18.18 -21.68
C SER A 264 3.52 17.30 -20.47
N PRO A 265 4.10 17.58 -19.28
CA PRO A 265 3.77 16.86 -18.06
C PRO A 265 2.26 16.81 -17.76
N GLU A 266 1.54 17.90 -18.02
CA GLU A 266 0.09 18.02 -17.82
C GLU A 266 -0.68 17.15 -18.81
N ALA A 267 -0.29 17.17 -20.10
CA ALA A 267 -0.91 16.33 -21.12
C ALA A 267 -0.68 14.85 -20.83
N ARG A 268 0.51 14.48 -20.36
CA ARG A 268 0.83 13.11 -19.95
C ARG A 268 -0.03 12.67 -18.76
N LYS A 269 -0.17 13.53 -17.75
CA LYS A 269 -1.03 13.29 -16.58
C LYS A 269 -2.50 13.06 -16.99
N ASP A 270 -3.04 13.94 -17.83
CA ASP A 270 -4.41 13.83 -18.36
C ASP A 270 -4.64 12.50 -19.10
N ARG A 271 -3.68 12.09 -19.94
CA ARG A 271 -3.77 10.80 -20.66
C ARG A 271 -3.73 9.59 -19.74
N ILE A 272 -2.91 9.61 -18.69
CA ILE A 272 -2.88 8.55 -17.66
C ILE A 272 -4.22 8.46 -16.96
N ILE A 273 -4.77 9.58 -16.48
CA ILE A 273 -6.08 9.64 -15.82
C ILE A 273 -7.17 9.08 -16.74
N LYS A 274 -7.21 9.51 -18.01
CA LYS A 274 -8.18 9.01 -19.00
C LYS A 274 -8.05 7.52 -19.27
N ALA A 275 -6.83 6.98 -19.34
CA ALA A 275 -6.59 5.56 -19.53
C ALA A 275 -7.13 4.74 -18.33
N ILE A 276 -6.86 5.19 -17.10
CA ILE A 276 -7.35 4.53 -15.89
C ILE A 276 -8.88 4.64 -15.77
N ASN A 277 -9.46 5.80 -16.10
CA ASN A 277 -10.92 5.97 -16.11
C ASN A 277 -11.59 5.05 -17.12
N ARG A 278 -11.03 4.93 -18.34
CA ARG A 278 -11.56 4.04 -19.37
C ARG A 278 -11.62 2.58 -18.90
N ILE A 279 -10.55 2.05 -18.32
CA ILE A 279 -10.56 0.67 -17.80
C ILE A 279 -11.54 0.51 -16.62
N THR A 280 -11.71 1.54 -15.80
CA THR A 280 -12.61 1.54 -14.64
C THR A 280 -14.08 1.47 -15.10
N ILE A 281 -14.46 2.33 -16.05
CA ILE A 281 -15.81 2.36 -16.61
C ILE A 281 -16.11 1.06 -17.36
N LYS A 282 -15.18 0.59 -18.21
CA LYS A 282 -15.34 -0.69 -18.93
C LYS A 282 -15.44 -1.89 -18.01
N ALA A 283 -14.65 -1.94 -16.94
CA ALA A 283 -14.80 -3.00 -15.93
C ALA A 283 -16.20 -2.98 -15.28
N SER A 284 -16.76 -1.78 -15.04
CA SER A 284 -18.12 -1.65 -14.51
C SER A 284 -19.22 -2.10 -15.48
N GLU A 285 -18.95 -2.17 -16.78
CA GLU A 285 -19.86 -2.71 -17.81
C GLU A 285 -19.90 -4.24 -17.83
N ILE A 286 -18.92 -4.91 -17.23
CA ILE A 286 -18.94 -6.37 -17.05
C ILE A 286 -19.74 -6.73 -15.81
N ARG A 287 -19.36 -6.18 -14.65
CA ARG A 287 -20.04 -6.36 -13.36
C ARG A 287 -19.86 -5.13 -12.48
N PRO A 288 -20.75 -4.87 -11.50
CA PRO A 288 -20.63 -3.74 -10.61
C PRO A 288 -19.26 -3.69 -9.93
N LEU A 289 -18.68 -2.50 -9.87
CA LEU A 289 -17.33 -2.26 -9.40
C LEU A 289 -17.36 -1.45 -8.10
N ILE A 290 -16.86 -2.03 -7.02
CA ILE A 290 -16.63 -1.35 -5.75
C ILE A 290 -15.14 -0.99 -5.67
N ILE A 291 -14.82 0.28 -5.43
CA ILE A 291 -13.46 0.73 -5.16
C ILE A 291 -13.43 1.41 -3.80
N ALA A 292 -12.79 0.76 -2.83
CA ALA A 292 -12.58 1.31 -1.51
C ALA A 292 -11.15 1.83 -1.36
N ILE A 293 -11.00 3.11 -1.01
CA ILE A 293 -9.71 3.73 -0.76
C ILE A 293 -9.65 4.14 0.70
N GLU A 294 -8.71 3.55 1.44
CA GLU A 294 -8.53 3.85 2.85
C GLU A 294 -7.48 4.94 3.09
N ASP A 295 -7.70 5.69 4.17
CA ASP A 295 -6.77 6.67 4.73
C ASP A 295 -6.40 7.84 3.80
N LEU A 296 -7.38 8.46 3.11
CA LEU A 296 -7.12 9.55 2.15
C LEU A 296 -6.40 10.76 2.73
N HIS A 297 -6.38 10.93 4.05
CA HIS A 297 -5.54 11.94 4.70
C HIS A 297 -4.03 11.79 4.39
N TRP A 298 -3.59 10.63 3.87
CA TRP A 298 -2.24 10.38 3.35
C TRP A 298 -2.13 10.30 1.82
N ILE A 299 -3.19 10.61 1.08
CA ILE A 299 -3.20 10.54 -0.39
C ILE A 299 -2.15 11.48 -1.02
N ASP A 300 -1.55 11.04 -2.12
CA ASP A 300 -0.71 11.88 -2.97
C ASP A 300 -1.56 12.72 -3.93
N LYS A 301 -1.00 13.84 -4.41
CA LYS A 301 -1.74 14.81 -5.22
C LYS A 301 -2.25 14.23 -6.54
N ASN A 302 -1.48 13.33 -7.16
CA ASN A 302 -1.86 12.76 -8.45
C ASN A 302 -3.01 11.75 -8.30
N SER A 303 -2.99 10.93 -7.25
CA SER A 303 -4.13 10.07 -6.90
C SER A 303 -5.39 10.88 -6.58
N GLU A 304 -5.24 11.99 -5.84
CA GLU A 304 -6.37 12.87 -5.51
C GLU A 304 -7.04 13.43 -6.78
N ASP A 305 -6.23 13.89 -7.74
CA ASP A 305 -6.72 14.45 -9.00
C ASP A 305 -7.37 13.38 -9.90
N TYR A 306 -6.84 12.14 -9.88
CA TYR A 306 -7.49 11.00 -10.53
C TYR A 306 -8.90 10.73 -9.96
N PHE A 307 -9.06 10.67 -8.63
CA PHE A 307 -10.39 10.41 -8.05
C PHE A 307 -11.37 11.55 -8.31
N LYS A 308 -10.90 12.80 -8.42
CA LYS A 308 -11.75 13.93 -8.86
C LYS A 308 -12.32 13.69 -10.24
N ASP A 309 -11.46 13.35 -11.21
CA ASP A 309 -11.87 13.09 -12.59
C ASP A 309 -12.75 11.84 -12.71
N LEU A 310 -12.41 10.77 -11.97
CA LEU A 310 -13.25 9.58 -11.91
C LEU A 310 -14.65 9.90 -11.37
N LEU A 311 -14.75 10.68 -10.30
CA LEU A 311 -16.02 11.08 -9.72
C LEU A 311 -16.89 11.86 -10.71
N ASP A 312 -16.31 12.64 -11.62
CA ASP A 312 -17.07 13.28 -12.71
C ASP A 312 -17.67 12.27 -13.70
N SER A 313 -17.08 11.07 -13.80
CA SER A 313 -17.41 10.06 -14.80
C SER A 313 -18.37 8.95 -14.30
N ILE A 314 -18.62 8.82 -12.99
CA ILE A 314 -19.38 7.67 -12.45
C ILE A 314 -20.90 7.78 -12.51
N SER A 315 -21.48 8.95 -12.78
CA SER A 315 -22.92 9.19 -12.59
C SER A 315 -23.85 8.19 -13.31
N GLY A 316 -23.44 7.69 -14.48
CA GLY A 316 -24.15 6.67 -15.27
C GLY A 316 -23.48 5.30 -15.30
N ALA A 317 -22.52 5.04 -14.41
CA ALA A 317 -21.73 3.81 -14.39
C ALA A 317 -22.10 2.93 -13.19
N ARG A 318 -21.82 1.63 -13.28
CA ARG A 318 -22.01 0.69 -12.15
C ARG A 318 -20.82 0.71 -11.19
N VAL A 319 -20.49 1.90 -10.68
CA VAL A 319 -19.32 2.14 -9.83
C VAL A 319 -19.75 2.64 -8.46
N PHE A 320 -19.23 2.00 -7.41
CA PHE A 320 -19.41 2.38 -6.01
C PHE A 320 -18.06 2.75 -5.41
N LEU A 321 -17.84 4.03 -5.13
CA LEU A 321 -16.62 4.52 -4.51
C LEU A 321 -16.81 4.65 -3.00
N ILE A 322 -15.85 4.15 -2.23
CA ILE A 322 -15.82 4.34 -0.78
C ILE A 322 -14.48 4.97 -0.41
N PHE A 323 -14.53 6.07 0.33
CA PHE A 323 -13.35 6.78 0.80
C PHE A 323 -13.35 6.78 2.32
N THR A 324 -12.21 6.47 2.95
CA THR A 324 -12.07 6.62 4.41
C THR A 324 -11.01 7.66 4.73
N TYR A 325 -11.32 8.58 5.65
CA TYR A 325 -10.37 9.61 6.07
C TYR A 325 -10.65 10.11 7.48
N ARG A 326 -9.80 11.01 7.93
CA ARG A 326 -9.89 11.67 9.23
C ARG A 326 -10.32 13.13 9.04
N PRO A 327 -10.96 13.76 10.05
CA PRO A 327 -11.55 15.09 9.90
C PRO A 327 -10.59 16.19 9.41
N GLU A 328 -9.29 16.06 9.61
CA GLU A 328 -8.28 17.00 9.12
C GLU A 328 -8.12 17.03 7.59
N TYR A 329 -8.62 16.01 6.88
CA TYR A 329 -8.55 15.93 5.43
C TYR A 329 -9.79 16.57 4.80
N VAL A 330 -9.55 17.55 3.93
CA VAL A 330 -10.60 18.26 3.18
C VAL A 330 -10.52 17.89 1.71
N HIS A 331 -11.60 17.37 1.15
CA HIS A 331 -11.74 17.05 -0.28
C HIS A 331 -12.72 18.00 -0.98
N THR A 332 -12.66 18.05 -2.31
CA THR A 332 -13.48 19.01 -3.10
C THR A 332 -14.75 18.40 -3.70
N TRP A 333 -14.98 17.09 -3.56
CA TRP A 333 -16.11 16.40 -4.18
C TRP A 333 -17.36 16.23 -3.29
N GLY A 334 -17.42 16.90 -2.14
CA GLY A 334 -18.53 16.78 -1.19
C GLY A 334 -19.89 17.27 -1.72
N ALA A 335 -19.89 18.14 -2.73
CA ALA A 335 -21.09 18.78 -3.28
C ALA A 335 -21.80 17.98 -4.38
N LYS A 336 -21.29 16.80 -4.76
CA LYS A 336 -21.89 15.97 -5.83
C LYS A 336 -23.19 15.32 -5.35
N SER A 337 -24.22 15.29 -6.20
CA SER A 337 -25.54 14.73 -5.85
C SER A 337 -25.54 13.23 -5.56
N TYR A 338 -24.52 12.51 -6.03
CA TYR A 338 -24.29 11.09 -5.81
C TYR A 338 -23.20 10.81 -4.76
N HIS A 339 -22.80 11.83 -3.99
CA HIS A 339 -21.89 11.69 -2.85
C HIS A 339 -22.68 11.72 -1.54
N SER A 340 -22.37 10.79 -0.64
CA SER A 340 -22.89 10.74 0.73
C SER A 340 -21.75 10.64 1.73
N GLN A 341 -21.96 11.13 2.96
CA GLN A 341 -20.97 11.04 4.03
C GLN A 341 -21.59 10.38 5.27
N VAL A 342 -20.84 9.47 5.87
CA VAL A 342 -21.13 8.85 7.17
C VAL A 342 -19.93 9.07 8.10
N ASN A 343 -20.20 9.00 9.41
CA ASN A 343 -19.17 9.21 10.42
C ASN A 343 -18.36 7.96 10.73
#